data_AF-Q8SQ49-F1
#
_entry.id   AF-Q8SQ49-F1
#
_cell.length_a   1.000
_cell.length_b   1.000
_cell.length_c   1.000
_cell.angle_alpha   90.00
_cell.angle_beta   90.00
_cell.angle_gamma   90.00
#
_symmetry.space_group_name_H-M   'P 1'
#
loop_
_entity.id
_entity.type
_entity.pdbx_description
1 polymer ?
#
loop_
_entity_poly.entity_id
_entity_poly.type
_entity_poly.pdbx_seq_one_letter_code
_entity_poly.pdbx_strand_id
1 'polypeptide(L)' 'EEAKDYTDRSHFSPRCRRCKICDEEHGLEVEKNCTRTQNTKCRCKSNFFCNVSQCDHCNPCMMVC' A
#
# COMPACT_ATOMS: atom_id res chain seq x y z
N GLU A 1 -15.94 6.67 1.97
CA GLU A 1 -15.50 7.34 0.73
C GLU A 1 -14.11 6.84 0.37
N GLU A 2 -13.98 6.29 -0.84
CA GLU A 2 -12.68 5.88 -1.40
C GLU A 2 -12.06 7.12 -2.06
N ALA A 3 -11.03 7.69 -1.44
CA ALA A 3 -10.37 8.87 -1.97
C ALA A 3 -9.33 8.45 -3.01
N LYS A 4 -9.28 9.14 -4.17
CA LYS A 4 -8.20 8.94 -5.17
C LYS A 4 -6.89 9.60 -4.74
N ASP A 5 -7.00 10.58 -3.85
CA ASP A 5 -5.91 11.41 -3.39
C ASP A 5 -6.02 11.63 -1.88
N TYR A 6 -4.86 11.64 -1.22
CA TYR A 6 -4.71 11.82 0.21
C TYR A 6 -3.75 12.96 0.53
N THR A 7 -4.00 13.59 1.68
CA THR A 7 -3.17 14.65 2.25
C THR A 7 -3.06 14.41 3.75
N ASP A 8 -2.00 13.71 4.15
CA ASP A 8 -1.70 13.43 5.58
C ASP A 8 -1.23 14.67 6.33
N ARG A 9 -0.50 15.56 5.64
CA ARG A 9 0.03 16.82 6.20
C ARG A 9 -0.36 18.00 5.35
N SER A 10 -0.67 19.10 6.01
CA SER A 10 -0.84 20.41 5.37
C SER A 10 0.42 20.74 4.58
N HIS A 11 0.24 20.97 3.28
CA HIS A 11 1.31 21.27 2.36
C HIS A 11 0.88 22.41 1.44
N PHE A 12 1.83 23.22 0.98
CA PHE A 12 1.58 24.39 0.13
C PHE A 12 1.53 24.06 -1.37
N SER A 13 1.73 22.79 -1.75
CA SER A 13 1.57 22.34 -3.13
C SER A 13 0.08 22.28 -3.50
N PRO A 14 -0.31 22.68 -4.72
CA PRO A 14 -1.69 22.57 -5.19
C PRO A 14 -2.09 21.13 -5.56
N ARG A 15 -1.21 20.14 -5.36
CA ARG A 15 -1.40 18.74 -5.76
C ARG A 15 -1.39 17.83 -4.54
N CYS A 16 -2.53 17.20 -4.28
CA CYS A 16 -2.64 16.10 -3.33
C CYS A 16 -1.80 14.89 -3.77
N ARG A 17 -1.37 14.06 -2.80
CA ARG A 17 -0.65 12.83 -3.11
C ARG A 17 -1.66 11.78 -3.58
N ARG A 18 -1.37 11.10 -4.69
CA ARG A 18 -2.21 9.97 -5.13
C ARG A 18 -2.01 8.78 -4.21
N CYS A 19 -3.12 8.10 -3.95
CA CYS A 19 -3.12 6.88 -3.17
C CYS A 19 -2.27 5.79 -3.84
N LYS A 20 -1.50 5.03 -3.05
CA LYS A 20 -0.80 3.85 -3.57
C LYS A 20 -1.84 2.79 -3.92
N ILE A 21 -1.64 2.10 -5.04
CA ILE A 21 -2.46 0.94 -5.42
C ILE A 21 -1.71 -0.30 -4.92
N CYS A 22 -2.43 -1.25 -4.36
CA CYS A 22 -1.89 -2.52 -3.93
C CYS A 22 -2.17 -3.54 -5.04
N ASP A 23 -1.15 -3.88 -5.82
CA ASP A 23 -1.30 -4.85 -6.91
C ASP A 23 -1.38 -6.28 -6.36
N GLU A 24 -2.56 -6.90 -6.48
CA GLU A 24 -2.78 -8.28 -6.03
C GLU A 24 -1.87 -9.29 -6.74
N GLU A 25 -1.50 -9.03 -7.99
CA GLU A 25 -0.56 -9.84 -8.77
C GLU A 25 0.84 -9.87 -8.16
N HIS A 26 1.23 -8.79 -7.47
CA HIS A 26 2.50 -8.68 -6.74
C HIS A 26 2.40 -9.23 -5.31
N GLY A 27 1.30 -9.93 -4.98
CA GLY A 27 1.08 -10.49 -3.65
C GLY A 27 0.78 -9.45 -2.57
N LEU A 28 0.26 -8.28 -2.95
CA LEU A 28 -0.17 -7.22 -2.04
C LEU A 28 -1.69 -7.23 -1.90
N GLU A 29 -2.18 -7.11 -0.67
CA GLU A 29 -3.60 -6.92 -0.34
C GLU A 29 -3.82 -5.56 0.32
N VAL A 30 -5.01 -4.98 0.12
CA VAL A 30 -5.39 -3.72 0.76
C VAL A 30 -5.77 -3.99 2.22
N GLU A 31 -4.92 -3.59 3.16
CA GLU A 31 -5.24 -3.66 4.59
C GLU A 31 -6.10 -2.46 5.02
N LYS A 32 -5.77 -1.28 4.51
CA LYS A 32 -6.59 -0.07 4.70
C LYS A 32 -6.80 0.67 3.39
N ASN A 33 -8.05 1.02 3.15
CA ASN A 33 -8.46 1.86 2.03
C ASN A 33 -7.88 3.27 2.16
N CYS A 34 -7.63 3.89 1.01
CA CYS A 34 -7.21 5.28 0.98
C CYS A 34 -8.35 6.20 1.43
N THR A 35 -7.99 7.21 2.23
CA THR A 35 -8.90 8.28 2.65
C THR A 35 -8.24 9.63 2.40
N ARG A 36 -9.01 10.72 2.50
CA ARG A 36 -8.49 12.07 2.24
C ARG A 36 -7.30 12.44 3.14
N THR A 37 -7.14 11.79 4.28
CA THR A 37 -6.05 12.05 5.25
C THR A 37 -5.08 10.88 5.42
N GLN A 38 -5.35 9.70 4.84
CA GLN A 38 -4.51 8.51 5.01
C GLN A 38 -4.30 7.80 3.68
N ASN A 39 -3.05 7.47 3.37
CA ASN A 39 -2.73 6.67 2.19
C ASN A 39 -3.29 5.25 2.32
N THR A 40 -3.50 4.59 1.17
CA THR A 40 -3.72 3.14 1.15
C THR A 40 -2.59 2.43 1.87
N LYS A 41 -2.94 1.53 2.78
CA LYS A 41 -1.97 0.66 3.43
C LYS A 41 -2.06 -0.71 2.79
N CYS A 42 -1.01 -1.05 2.05
CA CYS A 42 -0.85 -2.39 1.49
C CYS A 42 -0.20 -3.31 2.53
N ARG A 43 -0.63 -4.55 2.55
CA ARG A 43 -0.06 -5.64 3.33
C ARG A 43 0.31 -6.77 2.36
N CYS A 44 1.33 -7.57 2.68
CA CYS A 44 1.57 -8.79 1.91
C CYS A 44 0.47 -9.81 2.18
N LYS A 45 0.00 -10.46 1.11
CA LYS A 45 -1.03 -11.49 1.15
C LYS A 45 -0.64 -12.62 2.09
N SER A 46 -1.62 -13.32 2.64
CA SER A 46 -1.34 -14.54 3.42
C SER A 46 -0.45 -15.50 2.61
N ASN A 47 0.67 -15.94 3.18
CA ASN A 47 1.77 -16.71 2.56
C ASN A 47 2.77 -15.90 1.71
N PHE A 48 2.74 -14.57 1.76
CA PHE A 48 3.75 -13.72 1.18
C PHE A 48 4.40 -12.88 2.28
N PHE A 49 5.70 -12.65 2.16
CA PHE A 49 6.47 -11.85 3.09
C PHE A 49 7.32 -10.83 2.35
N CYS A 50 7.71 -9.82 3.09
CA CYS A 50 8.67 -8.86 2.62
C CYS A 50 9.41 -8.27 3.82
N ASN A 51 10.74 -8.29 3.76
CA ASN A 51 11.62 -7.86 4.85
C ASN A 51 11.89 -6.35 4.86
N VAL A 52 11.45 -5.61 3.83
CA VAL A 52 11.68 -4.16 3.70
C VAL A 52 10.41 -3.38 3.99
N SER A 53 10.54 -2.15 4.50
CA SER A 53 9.37 -1.31 4.86
C SER A 53 8.61 -0.74 3.66
N GLN A 54 9.20 -0.77 2.46
CA GLN A 54 8.60 -0.31 1.21
C GLN A 54 8.69 -1.44 0.17
N CYS A 55 7.80 -2.42 0.31
CA CYS A 55 7.68 -3.51 -0.65
C CYS A 55 6.90 -3.02 -1.86
N ASP A 56 7.55 -3.02 -3.02
CA ASP A 56 6.84 -2.91 -4.30
C ASP A 56 6.29 -4.26 -4.77
N HIS A 57 6.88 -5.35 -4.29
CA HIS A 57 6.38 -6.70 -4.47
C HIS A 57 6.59 -7.53 -3.21
N CYS A 58 5.69 -8.45 -2.92
CA CYS A 58 5.85 -9.41 -1.84
C CYS A 58 6.38 -10.72 -2.41
N ASN A 59 7.31 -11.35 -1.70
CA ASN A 59 7.85 -12.63 -2.10
C ASN A 59 7.00 -13.73 -1.48
N PRO A 60 6.67 -14.81 -2.21
CA PRO A 60 6.01 -15.95 -1.60
C PRO A 60 6.91 -16.50 -0.49
N CYS A 61 6.32 -16.85 0.65
CA CYS A 61 7.00 -17.65 1.67
C CYS A 61 7.38 -18.97 1.01
N MET A 62 8.63 -19.06 0.56
CA MET A 62 9.20 -20.32 0.14
C MET A 62 9.38 -21.16 1.40
N MET A 63 8.39 -22.01 1.66
CA MET A 63 8.49 -23.11 2.60
C MET A 63 9.34 -24.21 1.92
N VAL A 64 10.57 -23.88 1.52
CA VAL A 64 11.58 -24.90 1.23
C VAL A 64 12.21 -25.19 2.58
N CYS A 65 11.76 -26.30 3.19
CA CYS A 65 12.46 -26.99 4.26
C CYS A 65 13.85 -27.44 3.79
#